data_AF-A0A1A8LFE8-F1
#
_entry.id   AF-A0A1A8LFE8-F1
#
_cell.length_a   1.000
_cell.length_b   1.000
_cell.length_c   1.000
_cell.angle_alpha   90.00
_cell.angle_beta   90.00
_cell.angle_gamma   90.00
#
_symmetry.space_group_name_H-M   'P 1'
#
loop_
_entity.id
_entity.type
_entity.pdbx_description
1 polymer ?
#
loop_
_entity_poly.entity_id
_entity_poly.type
_entity_poly.pdbx_seq_one_letter_code
_entity_poly.pdbx_strand_id
1 'polypeptide(L)'
;MWSFGVLIYEIITYGKIPYPGMTKGEVMSSVQRGYRMPQPDNCPIELYDIMLSCWKHKPEDRPTFDYVQSVLDDFYTSTETQYQQQ
;
A
#
# COMPACT_ATOMS: atom_id res chain seq x y z
N MET A 1 -6.37 3.33 -8.73
CA MET A 1 -5.60 2.37 -7.90
C MET A 1 -4.29 2.93 -7.39
N TRP A 2 -3.39 3.43 -8.25
CA TRP A 2 -2.12 4.01 -7.78
C TRP A 2 -2.29 5.04 -6.65
N SER A 3 -3.14 6.05 -6.87
CA SER A 3 -3.42 7.09 -5.88
C SER A 3 -4.04 6.54 -4.60
N PHE A 4 -4.78 5.43 -4.68
CA PHE A 4 -5.34 4.77 -3.50
C PHE A 4 -4.23 4.13 -2.66
N GLY A 5 -3.26 3.45 -3.27
CA GLY A 5 -2.08 2.96 -2.53
C GLY A 5 -1.32 4.09 -1.83
N VAL A 6 -1.20 5.26 -2.47
CA VAL A 6 -0.62 6.47 -1.84
C VAL A 6 -1.49 6.95 -0.67
N LEU A 7 -2.81 6.96 -0.83
CA LEU A 7 -3.74 7.32 0.24
C LEU A 7 -3.65 6.37 1.44
N ILE A 8 -3.53 5.05 1.25
CA ILE A 8 -3.35 4.10 2.36
C ILE A 8 -2.03 4.43 3.10
N TYR A 9 -0.96 4.74 2.37
CA TYR A 9 0.30 5.19 2.99
C TYR A 9 0.09 6.45 3.84
N GLU A 10 -0.63 7.45 3.32
CA GLU A 10 -0.95 8.67 4.07
C GLU A 10 -1.77 8.36 5.32
N ILE A 11 -2.77 7.48 5.25
CA ILE A 11 -3.58 7.07 6.40
C ILE A 11 -2.72 6.43 7.49
N ILE A 12 -1.88 5.45 7.13
CA ILE A 12 -1.05 4.69 8.09
C ILE A 12 0.04 5.56 8.71
N THR A 13 0.53 6.54 7.95
CA THR A 13 1.56 7.45 8.45
C THR A 13 0.99 8.69 9.14
N TYR A 14 -0.32 8.75 9.37
CA TYR A 14 -1.01 9.91 9.98
C TYR A 14 -0.80 11.21 9.20
N GLY A 15 -0.84 11.12 7.87
CA GLY A 15 -0.76 12.25 6.94
C GLY A 15 0.66 12.70 6.60
N LYS A 16 1.68 11.85 6.77
CA LYS A 16 3.04 12.20 6.31
C LYS A 16 3.05 12.37 4.79
N ILE A 17 3.87 13.31 4.34
CA ILE A 17 4.08 13.58 2.92
C ILE A 17 4.65 12.33 2.25
N PRO A 18 4.04 11.82 1.16
CA PRO A 18 4.59 10.72 0.37
C PRO A 18 5.96 11.09 -0.22
N TYR A 19 6.87 10.11 -0.29
CA TYR A 19 8.23 10.30 -0.80
C TYR A 19 8.99 11.46 -0.11
N PRO A 20 9.16 11.42 1.22
CA PRO A 20 9.74 12.53 1.97
C PRO A 20 11.16 12.84 1.48
N GLY A 21 11.46 14.13 1.32
CA GLY A 21 12.78 14.61 0.88
C GLY A 21 13.03 14.52 -0.63
N MET A 22 12.06 14.06 -1.43
CA MET A 22 12.18 14.02 -2.89
C MET A 22 11.35 15.13 -3.56
N THR A 23 11.91 15.77 -4.58
CA THR A 23 11.18 16.64 -5.50
C THR A 23 10.29 15.83 -6.44
N LYS A 24 9.29 16.48 -7.07
CA LYS A 24 8.41 15.82 -8.05
C LYS A 24 9.16 15.11 -9.17
N GLY A 25 10.26 15.71 -9.66
CA GLY A 25 11.10 15.11 -10.70
C GLY A 25 11.84 13.85 -10.23
N GLU A 26 12.39 13.90 -9.01
CA GLU A 26 13.08 12.75 -8.40
C GLU A 26 12.12 11.59 -8.10
N VAL A 27 10.90 11.90 -7.64
CA VAL A 27 9.84 10.89 -7.46
C VAL A 27 9.52 10.21 -8.79
N MET A 28 9.29 10.98 -9.85
CA MET A 28 8.97 10.41 -11.17
C MET A 28 10.10 9.50 -11.68
N SER A 29 11.36 9.95 -11.63
CA SER A 29 12.51 9.17 -12.06
C SER A 29 12.70 7.90 -11.21
N SER A 30 12.56 8.00 -9.89
CA SER A 30 12.75 6.86 -8.99
C SER A 30 11.65 5.81 -9.17
N VAL A 31 10.38 6.23 -9.28
CA VAL A 31 9.25 5.34 -9.54
C VAL A 31 9.42 4.58 -10.86
N GLN A 32 9.91 5.26 -11.91
CA GLN A 32 10.22 4.63 -13.21
C GLN A 32 11.34 3.60 -13.11
N ARG A 33 12.33 3.80 -12.23
CA ARG A 33 13.40 2.84 -11.93
C ARG A 33 12.97 1.69 -11.00
N GLY A 34 11.70 1.65 -10.62
CA GLY A 34 11.14 0.57 -9.79
C GLY A 34 11.14 0.87 -8.28
N TYR A 35 11.60 2.05 -7.85
CA TYR A 35 11.52 2.42 -6.44
C TYR A 35 10.07 2.50 -5.97
N ARG A 36 9.80 2.01 -4.76
CA ARG A 36 8.55 2.18 -4.02
C ARG A 36 8.88 2.65 -2.61
N MET A 37 7.95 3.37 -1.98
CA MET A 37 8.14 3.78 -0.58
C MET A 37 8.32 2.53 0.29
N PRO A 38 9.24 2.55 1.27
CA PRO A 38 9.41 1.43 2.20
C PRO A 38 8.13 1.25 3.02
N GLN A 39 7.99 0.06 3.62
CA GLN A 39 6.92 -0.23 4.58
C GLN A 39 6.99 0.79 5.73
N PRO A 40 5.89 1.50 6.04
CA PRO A 40 5.86 2.41 7.18
C PRO A 40 6.01 1.65 8.50
N ASP A 41 6.52 2.34 9.52
CA ASP A 41 6.54 1.84 10.89
C ASP A 41 5.12 1.49 11.35
N ASN A 42 4.95 0.35 12.03
CA ASN A 42 3.67 -0.17 12.51
C ASN A 42 2.63 -0.48 11.41
N CYS A 43 3.04 -0.58 10.14
CA CYS A 43 2.17 -1.05 9.06
C CYS A 43 2.20 -2.58 9.00
N PRO A 44 1.06 -3.29 9.09
CA PRO A 44 1.01 -4.73 8.84
C PRO A 44 1.49 -5.05 7.42
N ILE A 45 2.15 -6.20 7.25
CA ILE A 45 2.75 -6.57 5.97
C ILE A 45 1.69 -6.78 4.88
N GLU A 46 0.53 -7.31 5.25
CA GLU A 46 -0.60 -7.56 4.36
C GLU A 46 -1.12 -6.25 3.76
N LEU A 47 -1.17 -5.19 4.57
CA LEU A 47 -1.58 -3.87 4.11
C LEU A 47 -0.52 -3.23 3.19
N TYR A 48 0.75 -3.45 3.49
CA TYR A 48 1.84 -3.00 2.62
C TYR A 48 1.83 -3.74 1.27
N ASP A 49 1.53 -5.03 1.26
CA ASP A 49 1.37 -5.80 0.02
C ASP A 49 0.22 -5.27 -0.84
N ILE A 50 -0.89 -4.82 -0.23
CA ILE A 50 -1.97 -4.10 -0.93
C ILE A 50 -1.43 -2.81 -1.56
N MET A 51 -0.62 -2.02 -0.83
CA MET A 51 0.00 -0.81 -1.40
C MET A 51 0.90 -1.16 -2.60
N LEU A 52 1.75 -2.18 -2.47
CA LEU A 52 2.64 -2.65 -3.55
C LEU A 52 1.87 -3.13 -4.78
N SER A 53 0.74 -3.84 -4.58
CA SER A 53 -0.14 -4.26 -5.68
C SER A 53 -0.78 -3.06 -6.38
N CYS A 54 -1.20 -2.03 -5.63
CA CYS A 54 -1.69 -0.77 -6.19
C CYS A 54 -0.61 -0.02 -6.98
N TRP A 55 0.66 -0.21 -6.63
CA TRP A 55 1.82 0.42 -7.28
C TRP A 55 2.52 -0.47 -8.31
N LYS A 56 1.85 -1.50 -8.85
CA LYS A 56 2.37 -2.23 -10.03
C LYS A 56 2.60 -1.27 -11.20
N HIS A 57 3.69 -1.50 -11.92
CA HIS A 57 4.13 -0.64 -13.01
C HIS A 57 3.08 -0.60 -14.12
N LYS A 58 2.67 -1.78 -14.60
CA LYS A 58 1.59 -1.95 -15.56
C LYS A 58 0.24 -1.66 -14.89
N PRO A 59 -0.57 -0.73 -15.43
CA PRO A 59 -1.89 -0.42 -14.89
C PRO A 59 -2.84 -1.63 -14.80
N GLU A 60 -2.75 -2.55 -15.75
CA GLU A 60 -3.56 -3.77 -15.85
C GLU A 60 -3.24 -4.82 -14.78
N ASP A 61 -2.04 -4.78 -14.18
CA ASP A 61 -1.64 -5.67 -13.09
C ASP A 61 -2.12 -5.16 -11.72
N ARG A 62 -2.76 -3.99 -11.67
CA ARG A 62 -3.25 -3.38 -10.42
C ARG A 62 -4.61 -4.00 -10.08
N PRO A 63 -4.90 -4.22 -8.79
CA PRO A 63 -6.17 -4.81 -8.38
C PRO A 63 -7.35 -3.89 -8.72
N THR A 64 -8.55 -4.44 -8.83
CA THR A 64 -9.77 -3.62 -8.88
C THR A 64 -10.07 -3.03 -7.51
N PHE A 65 -10.89 -1.96 -7.47
CA PHE A 65 -11.33 -1.41 -6.20
C PHE A 65 -12.15 -2.43 -5.40
N ASP A 66 -13.01 -3.19 -6.07
CA ASP A 66 -13.82 -4.26 -5.46
C ASP A 66 -12.95 -5.29 -4.73
N TYR A 67 -11.83 -5.71 -5.35
CA TYR A 67 -10.89 -6.63 -4.72
C TYR A 67 -10.20 -6.01 -3.49
N VAL A 68 -9.74 -4.76 -3.61
CA VAL A 68 -9.09 -4.09 -2.48
C VAL A 68 -10.08 -3.90 -1.33
N GLN A 69 -11.32 -3.53 -1.64
CA GLN A 69 -12.38 -3.40 -0.64
C GLN A 69 -12.63 -4.73 0.08
N SER A 70 -12.81 -5.85 -0.65
CA SER A 70 -13.04 -7.15 -0.01
C SER A 70 -11.89 -7.57 0.90
N VAL A 71 -10.64 -7.34 0.48
CA VAL A 71 -9.46 -7.66 1.30
C VAL A 71 -9.40 -6.79 2.56
N LEU A 72 -9.75 -5.51 2.46
CA LEU A 72 -9.77 -4.60 3.62
C LEU A 72 -10.92 -4.89 4.58
N ASP A 73 -12.08 -5.32 4.07
CA ASP A 73 -13.23 -5.73 4.90
C ASP A 73 -12.91 -6.99 5.72
N ASP A 74 -12.20 -7.96 5.13
CA ASP A 74 -11.80 -9.21 5.77
C ASP A 74 -10.50 -9.12 6.59
N PHE A 75 -9.90 -7.92 6.65
CA PHE A 75 -8.55 -7.70 7.20
C PHE A 75 -8.44 -8.09 8.68
N TYR A 76 -9.46 -7.81 9.48
CA TYR A 76 -9.49 -8.17 10.91
C TYR A 76 -10.01 -9.59 11.16
N THR A 77 -10.93 -10.07 10.31
CA THR A 77 -11.57 -11.39 10.43
C THR A 77 -10.58 -12.54 10.19
N SER A 78 -9.61 -12.32 9.29
CA SER A 78 -8.56 -13.30 8.98
C SER A 78 -7.41 -13.32 9.99
N THR A 79 -7.20 -12.23 10.73
CA THR A 79 -6.15 -12.13 11.76
C THR A 79 -6.58 -12.68 13.12
N GLU A 80 -7.88 -12.64 13.46
CA GLU A 80 -8.39 -13.15 14.75
C GLU A 80 -8.51 -14.68 14.79
N THR A 81 -8.74 -15.33 13.65
CA THR A 81 -8.93 -16.79 13.59
C THR A 81 -7.64 -17.60 13.80
N GLN A 82 -6.46 -16.98 13.67
CA GLN A 82 -5.18 -17.65 13.92
C GLN A 82 -4.78 -17.71 15.40
N TYR A 83 -5.35 -16.86 16.27
CA TYR A 83 -5.04 -16.88 17.71
C TYR A 83 -5.92 -17.82 18.53
N GLN A 84 -7.08 -18.25 18.02
CA GLN A 84 -8.01 -19.13 18.74
C GLN A 84 -7.79 -20.64 18.50
N GLN A 85 -6.73 -21.03 17.78
CA GLN A 85 -6.40 -22.44 17.49
C GLN A 85 -5.14 -22.97 18.22
N GLN A 86 -4.66 -22.28 19.26
CA GLN A 86 -3.68 -22.82 20.23
C GLN A 86 -4.29 -22.85 21.63
#